data_AF-A0A958WWV3-F1
#
_entry.id   AF-A0A958WWV3-F1
#
_cell.length_a   1.000
_cell.length_b   1.000
_cell.length_c   1.000
_cell.angle_alpha   90.00
_cell.angle_beta   90.00
_cell.angle_gamma   90.00
#
_symmetry.space_group_name_H-M   'P 1'
#
loop_
_entity.id
_entity.type
_entity.pdbx_description
1 polymer ?
#
loop_
_entity_poly.entity_id
_entity_poly.type
_entity_poly.pdbx_seq_one_letter_code
_entity_poly.pdbx_strand_id
1 'polypeptide(L)'
;MEIQAIKLELIKMLLEMDEVKVLEKVRDVLLLNGSHRKEEDDEIVGYIGDKPITRIDLLNKIEEGEEAILRGEVISQEDLIQESENW
;
A
#
# COMPACT_ATOMS: atom_id res chain seq x y z
N MET A 1 12.56 -25.09 14.60
CA MET A 1 13.92 -24.75 15.09
C MET A 1 14.88 -24.46 13.95
N GLU A 2 14.85 -25.21 12.83
CA GLU A 2 15.75 -24.97 11.68
C GLU A 2 15.42 -23.70 10.86
N ILE A 3 14.14 -23.38 10.67
CA ILE A 3 13.71 -22.21 9.86
C ILE A 3 14.19 -20.87 10.46
N GLN A 4 14.22 -20.74 11.78
CA GLN A 4 14.69 -19.52 12.43
C GLN A 4 16.20 -19.34 12.30
N ALA A 5 16.96 -20.45 12.33
CA ALA A 5 18.39 -20.43 12.09
C ALA A 5 18.72 -20.06 10.62
N ILE A 6 17.98 -20.65 9.67
CA ILE A 6 18.11 -20.34 8.23
C ILE A 6 17.77 -18.87 7.94
N LYS A 7 16.74 -18.31 8.60
CA LYS A 7 16.41 -16.88 8.48
C LYS A 7 17.55 -15.99 8.97
N LEU A 8 18.18 -16.35 10.09
CA LEU A 8 19.28 -15.57 10.67
C LEU A 8 20.54 -15.63 9.80
N GLU A 9 20.84 -16.79 9.24
CA GLU A 9 21.95 -16.99 8.31
C GLU A 9 21.75 -16.19 7.03
N LEU A 10 20.52 -16.17 6.49
CA LEU A 10 20.16 -15.34 5.35
C LEU A 10 20.33 -13.85 5.65
N ILE A 11 19.86 -13.37 6.80
CA ILE A 11 20.05 -11.96 7.24
C ILE A 11 21.54 -11.61 7.29
N LYS A 12 22.38 -12.52 7.79
CA LYS A 12 23.82 -12.29 7.88
C LYS A 12 24.47 -12.18 6.49
N MET A 13 24.14 -13.09 5.58
CA MET A 13 24.65 -13.05 4.20
C MET A 13 24.24 -11.76 3.48
N LEU A 14 23.03 -11.25 3.75
CA LEU A 14 22.55 -10.00 3.17
C LEU A 14 23.33 -8.79 3.67
N LEU A 15 23.59 -8.70 4.97
CA LEU A 15 24.38 -7.61 5.57
C LEU A 15 25.82 -7.55 5.05
N GLU A 16 26.36 -8.66 4.56
CA GLU A 16 27.69 -8.77 3.96
C GLU A 16 27.72 -8.43 2.45
N MET A 17 26.55 -8.19 1.81
CA MET A 17 26.47 -7.78 0.41
C MET A 17 26.53 -6.26 0.25
N ASP A 18 27.53 -5.75 -0.48
CA ASP A 18 27.74 -4.32 -0.75
C ASP A 18 26.73 -3.71 -1.75
N GLU A 19 25.91 -4.54 -2.42
CA GLU A 19 24.99 -4.08 -3.44
C GLU A 19 23.66 -3.61 -2.83
N VAL A 20 23.58 -2.29 -2.58
CA VAL A 20 22.42 -1.60 -1.98
C VAL A 20 21.08 -2.01 -2.60
N LYS A 21 21.02 -2.24 -3.91
CA LYS A 21 19.79 -2.64 -4.62
C LYS A 21 19.30 -4.05 -4.27
N VAL A 22 20.21 -4.97 -3.96
CA VAL A 22 19.86 -6.33 -3.53
C VAL A 22 19.38 -6.29 -2.08
N LEU A 23 20.07 -5.53 -1.23
CA LEU A 23 19.64 -5.26 0.15
C LEU A 23 18.24 -4.65 0.22
N GLU A 24 17.93 -3.68 -0.63
CA GLU A 24 16.59 -3.08 -0.73
C GLU A 24 15.54 -4.12 -1.14
N LYS A 25 15.79 -4.89 -2.20
CA LYS A 25 14.84 -5.94 -2.64
C LYS A 25 14.61 -7.01 -1.58
N VAL A 26 15.64 -7.39 -0.83
CA VAL A 26 15.49 -8.42 0.18
C VAL A 26 14.88 -7.88 1.46
N ARG A 27 15.19 -6.63 1.85
CA ARG A 27 14.43 -5.89 2.86
C ARG A 27 12.95 -5.88 2.49
N ASP A 28 12.62 -5.54 1.25
CA ASP A 28 11.24 -5.47 0.80
C ASP A 28 10.60 -6.86 0.87
N VAL A 29 11.23 -7.92 0.35
CA VAL A 29 10.66 -9.28 0.43
C VAL A 29 10.50 -9.79 1.88
N LEU A 30 11.43 -9.46 2.78
CA LEU A 30 11.39 -9.89 4.18
C LEU A 30 10.42 -9.05 5.04
N LEU A 31 10.31 -7.75 4.78
CA LEU A 31 9.42 -6.83 5.50
C LEU A 31 8.00 -6.83 4.94
N LEU A 32 7.80 -7.03 3.63
CA LEU A 32 6.46 -7.18 3.01
C LEU A 32 5.71 -8.41 3.54
N ASN A 33 6.44 -9.40 4.06
CA ASN A 33 5.90 -10.62 4.69
C ASN A 33 5.99 -10.60 6.23
N GLY A 34 6.49 -9.51 6.81
CA GLY A 34 6.69 -9.34 8.24
C GLY A 34 5.49 -8.64 8.90
N SER A 35 5.17 -9.05 10.12
CA SER A 35 4.09 -8.55 10.98
C SER A 35 3.97 -7.03 11.13
N HIS A 36 4.95 -6.24 10.71
CA HIS A 36 4.92 -4.77 10.73
C HIS A 36 3.98 -4.14 9.70
N ARG A 37 3.72 -4.82 8.56
CA ARG A 37 2.81 -4.27 7.54
C ARG A 37 1.37 -4.15 8.06
N LYS A 38 0.92 -5.10 8.90
CA LYS A 38 -0.39 -5.04 9.54
C LYS A 38 -0.58 -3.84 10.47
N GLU A 39 0.47 -3.43 11.18
CA GLU A 39 0.38 -2.30 12.11
C GLU A 39 0.30 -0.95 11.37
N GLU A 40 0.97 -0.82 10.22
CA GLU A 40 0.83 0.36 9.37
C GLU A 40 -0.48 0.36 8.57
N ASP A 41 -0.95 -0.81 8.12
CA ASP A 41 -2.20 -0.93 7.36
C ASP A 41 -3.43 -0.55 8.21
N ASP A 42 -3.44 -0.92 9.50
CA ASP A 42 -4.52 -0.60 10.46
C ASP A 42 -4.39 0.82 11.07
N GLU A 43 -3.37 1.60 10.70
CA GLU A 43 -3.18 2.97 11.17
C GLU A 43 -4.35 3.86 10.71
N ILE A 44 -5.06 4.49 11.65
CA ILE A 44 -6.13 5.44 11.33
C ILE A 44 -5.51 6.76 10.86
N VAL A 45 -5.73 7.12 9.61
CA VAL A 45 -5.19 8.33 8.96
C VAL A 45 -6.20 9.47 8.88
N GLY A 46 -7.48 9.21 9.14
CA GLY A 46 -8.53 10.22 9.12
C GLY A 46 -9.91 9.68 9.48
N TYR A 47 -10.93 10.55 9.35
CA TYR A 47 -12.32 10.20 9.59
C TYR A 47 -13.24 10.84 8.55
N ILE A 48 -14.23 10.09 8.05
CA ILE A 48 -15.38 10.63 7.32
C ILE A 48 -16.59 10.55 8.25
N GLY A 49 -17.01 11.71 8.78
CA GLY A 49 -17.95 11.74 9.90
C GLY A 49 -17.37 10.98 11.10
N ASP A 50 -18.11 9.98 11.59
CA ASP A 50 -17.68 9.12 12.70
C ASP A 50 -16.97 7.82 12.24
N LYS A 51 -16.75 7.63 10.94
CA LYS A 51 -16.09 6.42 10.42
C LYS A 51 -14.59 6.64 10.27
N PRO A 52 -13.73 5.85 10.94
CA PRO A 52 -12.28 5.93 10.74
C PRO A 52 -11.92 5.44 9.34
N ILE A 53 -10.93 6.10 8.75
CA ILE A 53 -10.27 5.69 7.52
C ILE A 53 -8.88 5.20 7.90
N THR A 54 -8.57 3.97 7.54
CA THR A 54 -7.22 3.41 7.73
C THR A 54 -6.30 3.79 6.57
N ARG A 55 -4.98 3.66 6.78
CA ARG A 55 -3.99 3.89 5.73
C ARG A 55 -4.26 3.02 4.50
N ILE A 56 -4.65 1.76 4.70
CA ILE A 56 -4.96 0.86 3.59
C ILE A 56 -6.23 1.28 2.83
N ASP A 57 -7.26 1.76 3.51
CA ASP A 57 -8.47 2.29 2.87
C ASP A 57 -8.15 3.46 1.94
N LEU A 58 -7.26 4.36 2.39
CA LEU A 58 -6.83 5.50 1.60
C LEU A 58 -6.03 5.08 0.36
N LEU A 59 -5.10 4.13 0.50
CA LEU A 59 -4.30 3.64 -0.61
C LEU A 59 -5.17 2.92 -1.66
N ASN A 60 -6.11 2.08 -1.23
CA ASN A 60 -7.04 1.41 -2.12
C ASN A 60 -7.88 2.41 -2.92
N LYS A 61 -8.35 3.49 -2.28
CA LYS A 61 -9.10 4.57 -2.96
C LYS A 61 -8.29 5.30 -4.03
N ILE A 62 -6.99 5.49 -3.79
CA ILE A 62 -6.09 6.11 -4.76
C ILE A 62 -5.89 5.19 -5.95
N GLU A 63 -5.63 3.91 -5.70
CA GLU A 63 -5.46 2.89 -6.75
C GLU A 63 -6.73 2.74 -7.60
N GLU A 64 -7.91 2.66 -6.97
CA GLU A 64 -9.20 2.66 -7.67
C GLU A 64 -9.36 3.88 -8.59
N GLY A 65 -8.95 5.07 -8.12
CA GLY A 65 -8.99 6.30 -8.90
C GLY A 65 -8.04 6.29 -10.09
N GLU A 66 -6.81 5.81 -9.90
CA GLU A 66 -5.83 5.66 -10.98
C GLU A 66 -6.32 4.66 -12.04
N GLU A 67 -6.89 3.53 -11.62
CA GLU A 67 -7.45 2.56 -12.55
C GLU A 67 -8.67 3.11 -13.31
N ALA A 68 -9.55 3.85 -12.64
CA ALA A 68 -10.70 4.50 -13.29
C ALA A 68 -10.25 5.49 -14.37
N ILE A 69 -9.20 6.27 -14.09
CA ILE A 69 -8.57 7.16 -15.08
C ILE A 69 -8.03 6.36 -16.26
N LEU A 70 -7.32 5.25 -16.01
CA LEU A 70 -6.78 4.38 -17.07
C LEU A 70 -7.88 3.73 -17.91
N ARG A 71 -9.02 3.38 -17.30
CA ARG A 71 -10.20 2.85 -18.00
C ARG A 71 -11.00 3.93 -18.74
N GLY A 72 -10.68 5.20 -18.56
CA GLY A 72 -11.43 6.32 -19.13
C GLY A 72 -12.78 6.56 -18.43
N GLU A 73 -12.97 6.01 -17.23
CA GLU A 73 -14.13 6.22 -16.36
C GLU A 73 -14.00 7.57 -15.62
N VAL A 74 -13.79 8.63 -16.40
CA VAL A 74 -13.59 9.98 -15.89
C VAL A 74 -14.88 10.76 -16.13
N ILE A 75 -15.43 11.35 -15.08
CA ILE A 75 -16.61 12.20 -15.17
C ILE A 75 -16.16 13.59 -15.61
N SER A 76 -16.71 14.11 -16.70
CA SER A 76 -16.42 15.46 -17.16
C SER A 76 -17.20 16.50 -16.34
N GLN A 77 -16.76 17.75 -16.39
CA GLN A 77 -17.45 18.84 -15.72
C GLN A 77 -18.88 19.05 -16.27
N GLU A 78 -19.10 18.79 -17.56
CA GLU A 78 -20.43 18.78 -18.19
C GLU A 78 -21.34 17.70 -17.62
N ASP A 79 -20.80 16.49 -17.37
CA ASP A 79 -21.57 15.37 -16.80
C ASP A 79 -22.04 15.69 -15.38
N LEU A 80 -21.17 16.34 -14.57
CA LEU A 80 -21.51 16.79 -13.23
C LEU A 80 -22.61 17.86 -13.22
N ILE A 81 -22.61 18.76 -14.20
CA ILE A 81 -23.63 19.79 -14.35
C ILE A 81 -24.98 19.15 -14.71
N GLN A 82 -25.00 18.20 -15.65
CA GLN A 82 -26.23 17.47 -15.99
C GLN A 82 -26.78 16.66 -14.80
N GLU A 83 -25.91 16.03 -14.01
CA GLU A 83 -26.33 15.29 -12.83
C GLU A 83 -26.91 16.22 -11.74
N SER A 84 -26.34 17.41 -11.59
CA SER A 84 -26.84 18.46 -10.68
C SER A 84 -28.20 19.03 -11.10
N GLU A 85 -28.53 19.05 -12.38
CA GLU A 85 -29.85 19.51 -12.86
C GLU A 85 -30.98 18.50 -12.61
N ASN A 86 -30.63 17.23 -12.33
CA ASN A 86 -31.57 16.13 -12.05
C ASN A 86 -31.84 15.90 -10.55
N TRP A 87 -31.32 16.75 -9.66
CA TRP A 87 -31.64 16.78 -8.22
C TRP A 87 -32.66 17.87 -7.88
#